data_AF-A5YRY2-F1
#
_entry.id   AF-A5YRY2-F1
#
_cell.length_a   1.000
_cell.length_b   1.000
_cell.length_c   1.000
_cell.angle_alpha   90.00
_cell.angle_beta   90.00
_cell.angle_gamma   90.00
#
_symmetry.space_group_name_H-M   'P 1'
#
loop_
_entity.id
_entity.type
_entity.pdbx_description
1 polymer ?
#
loop_
_entity_poly.entity_id
_entity_poly.type
_entity_poly.pdbx_seq_one_letter_code
_entity_poly.pdbx_strand_id
1 'polypeptide(L)'
;AARIAIEHLDKISDSVLVDMKDTEPLIQTAKTTLGSKVVNSCHRQMAEIAVNAVLTVADMQRRDVDFELIKVEGKVGGRLEDTKLIKGVIVDKDFSHPQMPKQVENAKIAILTCPFEPPKPKTKHKLDVTSVEDYKALQKYEKEKFEEMIQQIKETGANLAICQWGFDDEANHLLLQNNLPAVRWVGGPEIELIAIATGGRIVPRFSELTPEKLGFAGLVKEISFGTTKDKMLVIEQCKNSRAVTIFIRGGNKMIIEEAKRSLHDALCVIRNLIRDNRVVYGGGAAEISCALAVSQEADQCPTLEQYAMRAFADALEV
;
A
#
# COMPACT_ATOMS: atom_id res chain seq x y z
N ALA A 1 -34.66 22.26 7.84
CA ALA A 1 -33.73 22.48 6.72
C ALA A 1 -32.86 21.25 6.42
N ALA A 2 -31.76 20.98 7.14
CA ALA A 2 -30.83 19.90 6.81
C ALA A 2 -31.47 18.49 6.70
N ARG A 3 -32.38 18.13 7.63
CA ARG A 3 -33.10 16.84 7.57
C ARG A 3 -33.95 16.69 6.30
N ILE A 4 -34.59 17.77 5.86
CA ILE A 4 -35.44 17.80 4.66
C ILE A 4 -34.58 17.64 3.42
N ALA A 5 -33.42 18.32 3.36
CA ALA A 5 -32.47 18.17 2.27
C ALA A 5 -31.94 16.73 2.16
N ILE A 6 -31.62 16.07 3.29
CA ILE A 6 -31.19 14.67 3.28
C ILE A 6 -32.30 13.74 2.77
N GLU A 7 -33.54 13.93 3.23
CA GLU A 7 -34.69 13.13 2.76
C GLU A 7 -34.97 13.34 1.26
N HIS A 8 -34.75 14.55 0.76
CA HIS A 8 -34.90 14.87 -0.66
C HIS A 8 -33.76 14.26 -1.50
N LEU A 9 -32.53 14.26 -0.99
CA LEU A 9 -31.41 13.55 -1.61
C LEU A 9 -31.68 12.06 -1.74
N ASP A 10 -32.29 11.43 -0.72
CA ASP A 10 -32.68 10.02 -0.80
C ASP A 10 -33.70 9.75 -1.92
N LYS A 11 -34.60 10.72 -2.21
CA LYS A 11 -35.59 10.64 -3.30
C LYS A 11 -35.00 10.83 -4.69
N ILE A 12 -33.95 11.64 -4.81
CA ILE A 12 -33.29 11.95 -6.10
C ILE A 12 -32.16 10.95 -6.39
N SER A 13 -31.63 10.29 -5.35
CA SER A 13 -30.51 9.37 -5.52
C SER A 13 -30.88 8.21 -6.43
N ASP A 14 -30.00 7.91 -7.37
CA ASP A 14 -30.09 6.72 -8.20
C ASP A 14 -29.21 5.62 -7.61
N SER A 15 -29.66 4.37 -7.69
CA SER A 15 -28.88 3.22 -7.22
C SER A 15 -28.06 2.64 -8.37
N VAL A 16 -26.73 2.75 -8.28
CA VAL A 16 -25.81 2.09 -9.21
C VAL A 16 -25.45 0.72 -8.63
N LEU A 17 -25.83 -0.34 -9.33
CA LEU A 17 -25.45 -1.69 -8.92
C LEU A 17 -23.94 -1.87 -9.12
N VAL A 18 -23.21 -1.98 -8.01
CA VAL A 18 -21.79 -2.34 -8.00
C VAL A 18 -21.68 -3.83 -8.29
N ASP A 19 -21.64 -4.20 -9.57
CA ASP A 19 -21.31 -5.56 -9.99
C ASP A 19 -19.83 -5.64 -10.40
N MET A 20 -19.19 -6.79 -10.15
CA MET A 20 -17.80 -7.01 -10.55
C MET A 20 -17.63 -7.06 -12.08
N LYS A 21 -18.72 -7.24 -12.82
CA LYS A 21 -18.71 -7.30 -14.29
C LYS A 21 -18.86 -5.93 -14.96
N ASP A 22 -19.58 -5.00 -14.33
CA ASP A 22 -19.79 -3.66 -14.89
C ASP A 22 -19.11 -2.62 -14.01
N THR A 23 -17.82 -2.40 -14.30
CA THR A 23 -16.99 -1.42 -13.60
C THR A 23 -17.07 -0.03 -14.23
N GLU A 24 -17.76 0.14 -15.37
CA GLU A 24 -17.81 1.41 -16.09
C GLU A 24 -18.47 2.53 -15.26
N PRO A 25 -19.57 2.28 -14.50
CA PRO A 25 -20.12 3.31 -13.60
C PRO A 25 -19.11 3.78 -12.54
N LEU A 26 -18.35 2.85 -11.95
CA LEU A 26 -17.31 3.18 -10.97
C LEU A 26 -16.18 4.00 -11.62
N ILE A 27 -15.78 3.63 -12.84
CA ILE A 27 -14.76 4.35 -13.61
C ILE A 27 -15.25 5.76 -13.92
N GLN A 28 -16.52 5.93 -14.31
CA GLN A 28 -17.12 7.24 -14.56
C GLN A 28 -17.16 8.10 -13.30
N THR A 29 -17.55 7.54 -12.14
CA THR A 29 -17.53 8.27 -10.87
C THR A 29 -16.11 8.70 -10.50
N ALA A 30 -15.13 7.77 -10.57
CA ALA A 30 -13.73 8.08 -10.32
C ALA A 30 -13.18 9.13 -11.31
N LYS A 31 -13.56 9.04 -12.58
CA LYS A 31 -13.21 10.02 -13.61
C LYS A 31 -13.71 11.42 -13.26
N THR A 32 -14.96 11.56 -12.82
CA THR A 32 -15.52 12.85 -12.39
C THR A 32 -14.72 13.44 -11.22
N THR A 33 -14.30 12.61 -10.24
CA THR A 33 -13.50 13.08 -9.09
C THR A 33 -12.08 13.50 -9.47
N LEU A 34 -11.51 12.90 -10.51
CA LEU A 34 -10.15 13.17 -10.99
C LEU A 34 -10.11 14.33 -12.00
N GLY A 35 -11.24 14.63 -12.65
CA GLY A 35 -11.33 15.63 -13.73
C GLY A 35 -11.01 17.06 -13.30
N SER A 36 -11.20 17.42 -12.04
CA SER A 36 -10.90 18.75 -11.49
C SER A 36 -9.45 18.92 -11.01
N LYS A 37 -8.58 17.90 -11.18
CA LYS A 37 -7.24 17.84 -10.57
C LYS A 37 -6.12 17.80 -11.62
N VAL A 38 -4.87 17.87 -11.16
CA VAL A 38 -3.64 17.85 -12.01
C VAL A 38 -3.57 16.62 -12.92
N VAL A 39 -4.29 15.55 -12.56
CA VAL A 39 -4.36 14.27 -13.30
C VAL A 39 -5.25 14.34 -14.55
N ASN A 40 -5.81 15.49 -14.91
CA ASN A 40 -6.78 15.61 -16.00
C ASN A 40 -6.31 15.01 -17.34
N SER A 41 -5.03 15.04 -17.68
CA SER A 41 -4.56 14.44 -18.95
C SER A 41 -4.66 12.91 -19.00
N CYS A 42 -4.67 12.22 -17.86
CA CYS A 42 -4.59 10.75 -17.77
C CYS A 42 -5.64 10.16 -16.80
N HIS A 43 -6.77 10.85 -16.62
CA HIS A 43 -7.76 10.48 -15.60
C HIS A 43 -8.41 9.11 -15.86
N ARG A 44 -8.53 8.64 -17.12
CA ARG A 44 -9.17 7.35 -17.42
C ARG A 44 -8.32 6.17 -16.93
N GLN A 45 -7.02 6.15 -17.26
CA GLN A 45 -6.10 5.12 -16.78
C GLN A 45 -6.03 5.10 -15.25
N MET A 46 -5.97 6.28 -14.62
CA MET A 46 -5.92 6.37 -13.16
C MET A 46 -7.24 5.94 -12.50
N ALA A 47 -8.39 6.25 -13.11
CA ALA A 47 -9.69 5.77 -12.65
C ALA A 47 -9.79 4.25 -12.73
N GLU A 48 -9.39 3.65 -13.85
CA GLU A 48 -9.37 2.19 -14.04
C GLU A 48 -8.44 1.51 -13.02
N ILE A 49 -7.26 2.08 -12.77
CA ILE A 49 -6.32 1.57 -11.75
C ILE A 49 -6.91 1.65 -10.34
N ALA A 50 -7.54 2.78 -9.99
CA ALA A 50 -8.16 2.95 -8.68
C ALA A 50 -9.30 1.96 -8.45
N VAL A 51 -10.18 1.78 -9.44
CA VAL A 51 -11.30 0.81 -9.38
C VAL A 51 -10.77 -0.62 -9.24
N ASN A 52 -9.79 -1.01 -10.06
CA ASN A 52 -9.18 -2.33 -9.98
C ASN A 52 -8.47 -2.57 -8.62
N ALA A 53 -7.80 -1.56 -8.08
CA ALA A 53 -7.15 -1.65 -6.77
C ALA A 53 -8.18 -1.92 -5.67
N VAL A 54 -9.26 -1.13 -5.64
CA VAL A 54 -10.30 -1.27 -4.62
C VAL A 54 -11.02 -2.60 -4.75
N LEU A 55 -11.42 -3.02 -5.95
CA LEU A 55 -12.09 -4.31 -6.17
C LEU A 55 -11.24 -5.52 -5.76
N THR A 56 -9.91 -5.40 -5.86
CA THR A 56 -9.00 -6.47 -5.45
C THR A 56 -8.94 -6.62 -3.92
N VAL A 57 -9.14 -5.52 -3.18
CA VAL A 57 -9.08 -5.47 -1.71
C VAL A 57 -10.45 -5.60 -1.05
N ALA A 58 -11.51 -5.20 -1.76
CA ALA A 58 -12.87 -5.13 -1.26
C ALA A 58 -13.38 -6.49 -0.77
N ASP A 59 -13.89 -6.51 0.46
CA ASP A 59 -14.63 -7.65 0.98
C ASP A 59 -16.12 -7.42 0.71
N MET A 60 -16.67 -8.16 -0.26
CA MET A 60 -18.07 -8.03 -0.67
C MET A 60 -19.06 -8.46 0.42
N GLN A 61 -18.64 -9.29 1.40
CA GLN A 61 -19.52 -9.68 2.50
C GLN A 61 -19.67 -8.55 3.53
N ARG A 62 -18.57 -7.88 3.84
CA ARG A 62 -18.54 -6.74 4.76
C ARG A 62 -18.91 -5.41 4.09
N ARG A 63 -18.88 -5.36 2.76
CA ARG A 63 -19.02 -4.13 1.95
C ARG A 63 -18.10 -3.02 2.44
N ASP A 64 -16.87 -3.36 2.80
CA ASP A 64 -15.89 -2.39 3.27
C ASP A 64 -14.53 -2.64 2.63
N VAL A 65 -13.76 -1.57 2.55
CA VAL A 65 -12.43 -1.53 1.95
C VAL A 65 -11.49 -0.98 3.01
N ASP A 66 -10.48 -1.76 3.34
CA ASP A 66 -9.42 -1.31 4.22
C ASP A 66 -8.34 -0.57 3.42
N PHE A 67 -8.07 0.68 3.79
CA PHE A 67 -7.04 1.48 3.13
C PHE A 67 -5.63 1.06 3.52
N GLU A 68 -5.43 0.39 4.66
CA GLU A 68 -4.11 -0.10 5.07
C GLU A 68 -3.57 -1.15 4.09
N LEU A 69 -4.47 -1.83 3.37
CA LEU A 69 -4.14 -2.83 2.36
C LEU A 69 -3.80 -2.23 0.99
N ILE A 70 -4.08 -0.94 0.77
CA ILE A 70 -3.79 -0.24 -0.49
C ILE A 70 -2.63 0.72 -0.25
N LYS A 71 -1.43 0.35 -0.71
CA LYS A 71 -0.27 1.23 -0.66
C LYS A 71 -0.24 2.11 -1.91
N VAL A 72 -0.11 3.42 -1.75
CA VAL A 72 0.10 4.35 -2.87
C VAL A 72 1.56 4.82 -2.83
N GLU A 73 2.39 4.24 -3.68
CA GLU A 73 3.81 4.54 -3.75
C GLU A 73 4.10 5.38 -4.99
N GLY A 74 4.91 6.42 -4.86
CA GLY A 74 5.13 7.35 -5.97
C GLY A 74 6.57 7.78 -6.06
N LYS A 75 7.14 7.66 -7.26
CA LYS A 75 8.55 7.94 -7.51
C LYS A 75 8.82 8.81 -8.72
N VAL A 76 9.81 9.69 -8.51
CA VAL A 76 10.25 10.67 -9.49
C VAL A 76 10.88 9.97 -10.70
N GLY A 77 10.61 10.55 -11.87
CA GLY A 77 11.08 10.05 -13.16
C GLY A 77 9.98 9.41 -13.99
N GLY A 78 10.19 9.37 -15.30
CA GLY A 78 9.19 8.92 -16.27
C GLY A 78 8.01 9.89 -16.41
N ARG A 79 6.91 9.39 -16.99
CA ARG A 79 5.67 10.14 -17.21
C ARG A 79 4.57 9.66 -16.26
N LEU A 80 3.53 10.48 -16.10
CA LEU A 80 2.33 10.09 -15.34
C LEU A 80 1.63 8.86 -15.93
N GLU A 81 1.72 8.68 -17.24
CA GLU A 81 1.18 7.54 -18.00
C GLU A 81 1.85 6.21 -17.62
N ASP A 82 3.06 6.23 -17.05
CA ASP A 82 3.78 5.02 -16.62
C ASP A 82 3.26 4.45 -15.28
N THR A 83 2.17 5.01 -14.76
CA THR A 83 1.51 4.57 -13.52
C THR A 83 0.93 3.17 -13.71
N LYS A 84 1.21 2.26 -12.77
CA LYS A 84 0.83 0.85 -12.85
C LYS A 84 0.22 0.35 -11.55
N LEU A 85 -0.74 -0.56 -11.69
CA LEU A 85 -1.25 -1.35 -10.58
C LEU A 85 -0.39 -2.58 -10.38
N ILE A 86 0.19 -2.73 -9.20
CA ILE A 86 0.99 -3.90 -8.83
C ILE A 86 0.20 -4.72 -7.81
N LYS A 87 -0.15 -5.95 -8.20
CA LYS A 87 -0.82 -6.94 -7.33
C LYS A 87 0.20 -7.55 -6.37
N GLY A 88 0.52 -6.78 -5.33
CA GLY A 88 1.49 -7.13 -4.30
C GLY A 88 2.08 -5.87 -3.67
N VAL A 89 3.33 -5.97 -3.23
CA VAL A 89 3.99 -4.91 -2.45
C VAL A 89 5.25 -4.43 -3.17
N ILE A 90 5.44 -3.12 -3.15
CA ILE A 90 6.66 -2.46 -3.61
C ILE A 90 7.41 -1.96 -2.38
N VAL A 91 8.69 -2.27 -2.36
CA VAL A 91 9.63 -1.79 -1.34
C VAL A 91 10.68 -0.94 -2.03
N ASP A 92 10.92 0.25 -1.49
CA ASP A 92 11.94 1.17 -1.97
C ASP A 92 13.33 0.77 -1.45
N LYS A 93 13.70 -0.48 -1.72
CA LYS A 93 14.98 -1.08 -1.36
C LYS A 93 15.48 -1.96 -2.48
N ASP A 94 16.81 -1.98 -2.58
CA ASP A 94 17.55 -2.84 -3.48
C ASP A 94 17.91 -4.15 -2.75
N PHE A 95 18.36 -5.14 -3.52
CA PHE A 95 19.05 -6.27 -2.92
C PHE A 95 20.31 -5.81 -2.20
N SER A 96 20.61 -6.45 -1.07
CA SER A 96 21.67 -5.98 -0.19
C SER A 96 23.06 -6.04 -0.82
N HIS A 97 23.30 -7.00 -1.73
CA HIS A 97 24.54 -7.12 -2.48
C HIS A 97 24.29 -7.04 -4.01
N PRO A 98 25.11 -6.30 -4.79
CA PRO A 98 24.88 -6.10 -6.23
C PRO A 98 25.03 -7.36 -7.09
N GLN A 99 25.75 -8.37 -6.59
CA GLN A 99 25.90 -9.68 -7.26
C GLN A 99 24.75 -10.66 -6.97
N MET A 100 23.80 -10.29 -6.09
CA MET A 100 22.62 -11.13 -5.86
C MET A 100 21.74 -11.21 -7.12
N PRO A 101 21.01 -12.32 -7.30
CA PRO A 101 20.08 -12.47 -8.42
C PRO A 101 19.01 -11.38 -8.36
N LYS A 102 18.81 -10.68 -9.48
CA LYS A 102 17.83 -9.59 -9.61
C LYS A 102 16.39 -10.09 -9.70
N GLN A 103 16.20 -11.38 -9.94
CA GLN A 103 14.91 -12.02 -10.07
C GLN A 103 14.94 -13.36 -9.34
N VAL A 104 13.88 -13.61 -8.56
CA VAL A 104 13.67 -14.84 -7.81
C VAL A 104 12.26 -15.32 -8.12
N GLU A 105 12.15 -16.47 -8.78
CA GLU A 105 10.88 -17.15 -9.06
C GLU A 105 10.53 -18.10 -7.91
N ASN A 106 9.22 -18.30 -7.67
CA ASN A 106 8.70 -19.15 -6.60
C ASN A 106 9.38 -18.88 -5.25
N ALA A 107 9.40 -17.60 -4.88
CA ALA A 107 10.08 -17.13 -3.68
C ALA A 107 9.31 -17.54 -2.42
N LYS A 108 9.97 -18.36 -1.58
CA LYS A 108 9.62 -18.52 -0.17
C LYS A 108 10.35 -17.46 0.64
N ILE A 109 9.60 -16.54 1.22
CA ILE A 109 10.11 -15.32 1.84
C ILE A 109 10.15 -15.50 3.36
N ALA A 110 11.33 -15.38 3.96
CA ALA A 110 11.50 -15.27 5.40
C ALA A 110 11.35 -13.80 5.80
N ILE A 111 10.30 -13.49 6.55
CA ILE A 111 10.01 -12.14 7.05
C ILE A 111 10.54 -12.02 8.47
N LEU A 112 11.66 -11.32 8.64
CA LEU A 112 12.45 -11.31 9.86
C LEU A 112 12.45 -9.91 10.50
N THR A 113 12.10 -9.85 11.78
CA THR A 113 12.28 -8.66 12.62
C THR A 113 13.46 -8.78 13.58
N CYS A 114 14.12 -9.94 13.61
CA CYS A 114 15.38 -10.12 14.34
C CYS A 114 16.54 -9.40 13.63
N PRO A 115 17.45 -8.77 14.40
CA PRO A 115 18.70 -8.29 13.83
C PRO A 115 19.57 -9.48 13.40
N PHE A 116 20.15 -9.38 12.21
CA PHE A 116 21.12 -10.36 11.71
C PHE A 116 22.51 -9.93 12.19
N GLU A 117 22.73 -10.05 13.50
CA GLU A 117 23.97 -9.68 14.19
C GLU A 117 24.31 -10.72 15.26
N PRO A 118 25.59 -10.84 15.68
CA PRO A 118 25.95 -11.66 16.82
C PRO A 118 25.12 -11.20 18.04
N PRO A 119 24.68 -12.13 18.89
CA PRO A 119 23.75 -11.82 19.97
C PRO A 119 24.38 -10.84 20.96
N LYS A 120 24.03 -9.56 20.82
CA LYS A 120 24.41 -8.51 21.76
C LYS A 120 23.39 -8.48 22.90
N PRO A 121 23.81 -8.58 24.17
CA PRO A 121 22.91 -8.36 25.28
C PRO A 121 22.35 -6.93 25.19
N LYS A 122 21.06 -6.76 25.51
CA LYS A 122 20.39 -5.44 25.47
C LYS A 122 20.91 -4.46 26.54
N THR A 123 21.64 -4.97 27.53
CA THR A 123 22.32 -4.17 28.55
C THR A 123 23.66 -3.66 28.04
N LYS A 124 24.14 -2.55 28.61
CA LYS A 124 25.48 -2.03 28.30
C LYS A 124 26.54 -3.08 28.66
N HIS A 125 27.06 -3.77 27.65
CA HIS A 125 28.13 -4.73 27.79
C HIS A 125 29.42 -4.13 27.23
N LYS A 126 30.49 -4.14 28.03
CA LYS A 126 31.84 -3.86 27.56
C LYS A 126 32.54 -5.19 27.38
N LEU A 127 32.99 -5.46 26.17
CA LEU A 127 33.76 -6.65 25.83
C LEU A 127 35.24 -6.27 26.00
N ASP A 128 35.81 -6.60 27.14
CA ASP A 128 37.22 -6.34 27.42
C ASP A 128 38.04 -7.50 26.86
N VAL A 129 38.80 -7.23 25.80
CA VAL A 129 39.65 -8.22 25.12
C VAL A 129 41.09 -8.02 25.58
N THR A 130 41.62 -9.00 26.33
CA THR A 130 42.93 -8.90 27.00
C THR A 130 44.08 -9.43 26.13
N SER A 131 43.83 -10.49 25.34
CA SER A 131 44.83 -11.13 24.46
C SER A 131 44.47 -10.99 22.97
N VAL A 132 45.49 -11.02 22.11
CA VAL A 132 45.34 -11.11 20.64
C VAL A 132 44.69 -12.43 20.23
N GLU A 133 44.88 -13.49 21.03
CA GLU A 133 44.28 -14.81 20.79
C GLU A 133 42.77 -14.79 21.02
N ASP A 134 42.32 -14.11 22.08
CA ASP A 134 40.89 -13.92 22.38
C ASP A 134 40.20 -13.13 21.28
N TYR A 135 40.89 -12.13 20.71
CA TYR A 135 40.37 -11.37 19.57
C TYR A 135 40.15 -12.26 18.34
N LYS A 136 41.10 -13.15 18.03
CA LYS A 136 40.96 -14.12 16.92
C LYS A 136 39.87 -15.15 17.19
N ALA A 137 39.70 -15.59 18.44
CA ALA A 137 38.64 -16.51 18.83
C ALA A 137 37.26 -15.86 18.68
N LEU A 138 37.13 -14.59 19.07
CA LEU A 138 35.90 -13.82 18.93
C LEU A 138 35.50 -13.65 17.47
N GLN A 139 36.44 -13.32 16.58
CA GLN A 139 36.16 -13.21 15.15
C GLN A 139 35.67 -14.55 14.54
N LYS A 140 36.27 -15.68 14.95
CA LYS A 140 35.81 -17.00 14.53
C LYS A 140 34.40 -17.30 15.03
N TYR A 141 34.14 -16.97 16.30
CA TYR A 141 32.83 -17.16 16.91
C TYR A 141 31.74 -16.33 16.21
N GLU A 142 32.01 -15.07 15.88
CA GLU A 142 31.06 -14.23 15.13
C GLU A 142 30.73 -14.85 13.77
N LYS A 143 31.75 -15.30 13.04
CA LYS A 143 31.56 -15.95 11.74
C LYS A 143 30.75 -17.25 11.84
N GLU A 144 31.08 -18.11 12.80
CA GLU A 144 30.34 -19.36 13.04
C GLU A 144 28.88 -19.10 13.40
N LYS A 145 28.61 -18.09 14.24
CA LYS A 145 27.25 -17.69 14.60
C LYS A 145 26.46 -17.16 13.41
N PHE A 146 27.10 -16.43 12.50
CA PHE A 146 26.46 -16.03 11.25
C PHE A 146 26.14 -17.22 10.36
N GLU A 147 27.07 -18.15 10.19
CA GLU A 147 26.85 -19.37 9.40
C GLU A 147 25.70 -20.22 9.97
N GLU A 148 25.61 -20.37 11.30
CA GLU A 148 24.48 -21.01 11.97
C GLU A 148 23.13 -20.34 11.63
N MET A 149 23.06 -19.01 11.67
CA MET A 149 21.84 -18.26 11.35
C MET A 149 21.43 -18.42 9.88
N ILE A 150 22.38 -18.39 8.95
CA ILE A 150 22.10 -18.63 7.51
C ILE A 150 21.60 -20.05 7.30
N GLN A 151 22.25 -21.02 7.96
CA GLN A 151 21.91 -22.42 7.83
C GLN A 151 20.48 -22.70 8.33
N GLN A 152 20.06 -22.09 9.45
CA GLN A 152 18.67 -22.17 9.92
C GLN A 152 17.65 -21.64 8.89
N ILE A 153 17.95 -20.52 8.23
CA ILE A 153 17.09 -19.99 7.16
C ILE A 153 16.99 -20.99 6.00
N LYS A 154 18.12 -21.56 5.59
CA LYS A 154 18.20 -22.50 4.48
C LYS A 154 17.51 -23.83 4.78
N GLU A 155 17.61 -24.33 6.00
CA GLU A 155 16.93 -25.55 6.47
C GLU A 155 15.41 -25.42 6.40
N THR A 156 14.86 -24.22 6.65
CA THR A 156 13.42 -23.98 6.44
C THR A 156 13.00 -23.92 4.97
N GLY A 157 13.97 -23.87 4.05
CA GLY A 157 13.73 -23.80 2.61
C GLY A 157 13.30 -22.42 2.12
N ALA A 158 13.69 -21.35 2.82
CA ALA A 158 13.46 -19.98 2.36
C ALA A 158 14.43 -19.60 1.24
N ASN A 159 13.92 -18.93 0.20
CA ASN A 159 14.68 -18.47 -0.96
C ASN A 159 15.02 -16.99 -0.90
N LEU A 160 14.36 -16.21 -0.04
CA LEU A 160 14.59 -14.76 0.12
C LEU A 160 14.44 -14.38 1.59
N ALA A 161 15.39 -13.61 2.12
CA ALA A 161 15.29 -13.04 3.47
C ALA A 161 14.95 -11.55 3.40
N ILE A 162 13.93 -11.13 4.15
CA ILE A 162 13.56 -9.71 4.31
C ILE A 162 13.72 -9.36 5.77
N CYS A 163 14.65 -8.46 6.08
CA CYS A 163 14.98 -8.04 7.42
C CYS A 163 14.52 -6.60 7.68
N GLN A 164 13.88 -6.37 8.82
CA GLN A 164 13.54 -5.01 9.29
C GLN A 164 14.80 -4.20 9.55
N TRP A 165 15.75 -4.80 10.28
CA TRP A 165 16.98 -4.16 10.66
C TRP A 165 18.06 -4.38 9.60
N GLY A 166 19.01 -3.46 9.56
CA GLY A 166 20.25 -3.63 8.82
C GLY A 166 21.08 -4.77 9.38
N PHE A 167 22.06 -5.19 8.59
CA PHE A 167 23.10 -6.12 8.99
C PHE A 167 24.41 -5.78 8.28
N ASP A 168 25.51 -6.28 8.84
CA ASP A 168 26.87 -5.92 8.45
C ASP A 168 27.27 -6.46 7.06
N ASP A 169 28.28 -5.85 6.45
CA ASP A 169 28.77 -6.23 5.12
C ASP A 169 29.38 -7.64 5.08
N GLU A 170 29.95 -8.11 6.19
CA GLU A 170 30.45 -9.49 6.30
C GLU A 170 29.31 -10.50 6.20
N ALA A 171 28.18 -10.23 6.87
CA ALA A 171 26.98 -11.06 6.77
C ALA A 171 26.38 -11.03 5.35
N ASN A 172 26.41 -9.88 4.66
CA ASN A 172 26.02 -9.77 3.25
C ASN A 172 26.83 -10.71 2.34
N HIS A 173 28.15 -10.77 2.53
CA HIS A 173 29.01 -11.63 1.75
C HIS A 173 28.72 -13.12 2.03
N LEU A 174 28.51 -13.48 3.30
CA LEU A 174 28.15 -14.87 3.67
C LEU A 174 26.79 -15.29 3.12
N LEU A 175 25.79 -14.39 3.11
CA LEU A 175 24.48 -14.64 2.51
C LEU A 175 24.58 -14.87 1.00
N LEU A 176 25.40 -14.06 0.31
CA LEU A 176 25.69 -14.24 -1.10
C LEU A 176 26.34 -15.59 -1.38
N GLN A 177 27.36 -15.96 -0.60
CA GLN A 177 28.09 -17.24 -0.77
C GLN A 177 27.17 -18.45 -0.58
N ASN A 178 26.10 -18.30 0.21
CA ASN A 178 25.07 -19.30 0.43
C ASN A 178 23.88 -19.24 -0.55
N ASN A 179 23.94 -18.35 -1.56
CA ASN A 179 22.89 -18.08 -2.55
C ASN A 179 21.55 -17.65 -1.93
N LEU A 180 21.58 -16.89 -0.84
CA LEU A 180 20.40 -16.36 -0.16
C LEU A 180 20.29 -14.84 -0.39
N PRO A 181 19.46 -14.38 -1.34
CA PRO A 181 19.21 -12.97 -1.51
C PRO A 181 18.56 -12.39 -0.25
N ALA A 182 18.96 -11.16 0.10
CA ALA A 182 18.49 -10.51 1.30
C ALA A 182 18.17 -9.04 1.07
N VAL A 183 17.18 -8.53 1.78
CA VAL A 183 16.77 -7.12 1.80
C VAL A 183 16.93 -6.59 3.22
N ARG A 184 17.60 -5.46 3.36
CA ARG A 184 17.88 -4.80 4.65
C ARG A 184 17.10 -3.51 4.79
N TRP A 185 16.88 -3.08 6.04
CA TRP A 185 16.26 -1.80 6.37
C TRP A 185 14.82 -1.64 5.83
N VAL A 186 14.00 -2.69 5.92
CA VAL A 186 12.59 -2.60 5.51
C VAL A 186 11.77 -1.93 6.61
N GLY A 187 10.87 -1.03 6.22
CA GLY A 187 10.01 -0.32 7.18
C GLY A 187 9.07 -1.28 7.93
N GLY A 188 8.72 -0.95 9.17
CA GLY A 188 7.77 -1.74 9.97
C GLY A 188 6.42 -1.97 9.26
N PRO A 189 5.73 -0.90 8.79
CA PRO A 189 4.48 -1.05 8.04
C PRO A 189 4.64 -1.83 6.72
N GLU A 190 5.81 -1.74 6.08
CA GLU A 190 6.07 -2.48 4.85
C GLU A 190 6.19 -3.98 5.11
N ILE A 191 6.80 -4.38 6.24
CA ILE A 191 6.88 -5.78 6.66
C ILE A 191 5.50 -6.37 6.92
N GLU A 192 4.61 -5.61 7.56
CA GLU A 192 3.22 -6.03 7.80
C GLU A 192 2.47 -6.22 6.47
N LEU A 193 2.61 -5.28 5.55
CA LEU A 193 2.05 -5.38 4.20
C LEU A 193 2.60 -6.60 3.43
N ILE A 194 3.91 -6.86 3.50
CA ILE A 194 4.53 -8.03 2.87
C ILE A 194 4.01 -9.32 3.51
N ALA A 195 3.86 -9.36 4.84
CA ALA A 195 3.31 -10.51 5.55
C ALA A 195 1.87 -10.80 5.10
N ILE A 196 1.02 -9.77 5.02
CA ILE A 196 -0.36 -9.91 4.56
C ILE A 196 -0.43 -10.35 3.10
N ALA A 197 0.38 -9.74 2.22
CA ALA A 197 0.42 -10.07 0.80
C ALA A 197 0.84 -11.52 0.58
N THR A 198 1.99 -11.90 1.15
CA THR A 198 2.60 -13.22 0.96
C THR A 198 1.92 -14.32 1.77
N GLY A 199 1.06 -13.96 2.74
CA GLY A 199 0.46 -14.87 3.71
C GLY A 199 1.46 -15.42 4.74
N GLY A 200 2.67 -14.84 4.81
CA GLY A 200 3.70 -15.22 5.76
C GLY A 200 3.45 -14.64 7.16
N ARG A 201 4.14 -15.18 8.17
CA ARG A 201 4.15 -14.64 9.52
C ARG A 201 5.47 -13.94 9.79
N ILE A 202 5.41 -12.83 10.51
CA ILE A 202 6.60 -12.09 10.95
C ILE A 202 7.30 -12.92 12.03
N VAL A 203 8.58 -13.21 11.83
CA VAL A 203 9.39 -14.04 12.74
C VAL A 203 10.32 -13.15 13.57
N PRO A 204 10.15 -13.11 14.90
CA PRO A 204 10.95 -12.26 15.79
C PRO A 204 12.28 -12.89 16.21
N ARG A 205 12.46 -14.21 16.06
CA ARG A 205 13.66 -14.95 16.48
C ARG A 205 13.96 -16.09 15.49
N PHE A 206 15.24 -16.27 15.14
CA PHE A 206 15.68 -17.36 14.25
C PHE A 206 15.27 -18.76 14.73
N SER A 207 15.31 -19.02 16.04
CA SER A 207 14.91 -20.32 16.62
C SER A 207 13.45 -20.70 16.37
N GLU A 208 12.59 -19.73 16.04
CA GLU A 208 11.17 -19.95 15.78
C GLU A 208 10.84 -20.02 14.29
N LEU A 209 11.86 -19.97 13.43
CA LEU A 209 11.71 -20.04 11.99
C LEU A 209 11.24 -21.45 11.62
N THR A 210 10.07 -21.52 10.99
CA THR A 210 9.44 -22.77 10.56
C THR A 210 8.93 -22.61 9.14
N PRO A 211 8.88 -23.67 8.32
CA PRO A 211 8.43 -23.59 6.93
C PRO A 211 7.01 -23.03 6.78
N GLU A 212 6.14 -23.25 7.76
CA GLU A 212 4.75 -22.76 7.77
C GLU A 212 4.65 -21.24 7.95
N LYS A 213 5.66 -20.61 8.54
CA LYS A 213 5.69 -19.16 8.76
C LYS A 213 6.22 -18.40 7.53
N LEU A 214 6.75 -19.10 6.53
CA LEU A 214 7.30 -18.47 5.33
C LEU A 214 6.19 -17.89 4.46
N GLY A 215 6.43 -16.70 3.94
CA GLY A 215 5.58 -16.08 2.92
C GLY A 215 5.79 -16.74 1.56
N PHE A 216 4.76 -16.76 0.72
CA PHE A 216 4.86 -17.23 -0.65
C PHE A 216 4.61 -16.09 -1.65
N ALA A 217 5.55 -15.90 -2.57
CA ALA A 217 5.41 -15.02 -3.73
C ALA A 217 5.83 -15.76 -5.00
N GLY A 218 5.05 -15.61 -6.08
CA GLY A 218 5.38 -16.22 -7.37
C GLY A 218 6.60 -15.57 -8.03
N LEU A 219 6.73 -14.24 -7.92
CA LEU A 219 7.84 -13.51 -8.52
C LEU A 219 8.31 -12.36 -7.64
N VAL A 220 9.61 -12.31 -7.36
CA VAL A 220 10.27 -11.16 -6.77
C VAL A 220 11.30 -10.64 -7.75
N LYS A 221 11.16 -9.39 -8.17
CA LYS A 221 12.06 -8.75 -9.15
C LYS A 221 12.53 -7.39 -8.66
N GLU A 222 13.80 -7.12 -8.85
CA GLU A 222 14.36 -5.78 -8.76
C GLU A 222 14.13 -5.06 -10.09
N ILE A 223 13.34 -3.99 -10.08
CA ILE A 223 13.12 -3.15 -11.25
C ILE A 223 13.93 -1.87 -11.08
N SER A 224 14.85 -1.62 -12.01
CA SER A 224 15.49 -0.32 -12.18
C SER A 224 14.58 0.60 -12.98
N PHE A 225 14.31 1.80 -12.48
CA PHE A 225 13.41 2.73 -13.16
C PHE A 225 14.12 3.97 -13.70
N GLY A 226 14.22 4.08 -15.03
CA GLY A 226 14.78 5.25 -15.71
C GLY A 226 16.31 5.27 -15.75
N THR A 227 16.90 6.46 -15.89
CA THR A 227 18.35 6.70 -15.88
C THR A 227 18.92 6.95 -14.48
N THR A 228 18.06 7.22 -13.50
CA THR A 228 18.46 7.30 -12.09
C THR A 228 18.75 5.90 -11.54
N LYS A 229 19.75 5.78 -10.66
CA LYS A 229 20.19 4.50 -10.06
C LYS A 229 19.20 3.91 -9.06
N ASP A 230 18.01 4.48 -8.92
CA ASP A 230 17.01 4.06 -7.95
C ASP A 230 16.35 2.77 -8.46
N LYS A 231 16.44 1.72 -7.66
CA LYS A 231 15.75 0.47 -7.92
C LYS A 231 14.74 0.20 -6.83
N MET A 232 13.83 -0.70 -7.14
CA MET A 232 12.84 -1.16 -6.19
C MET A 232 12.65 -2.64 -6.31
N LEU A 233 12.32 -3.24 -5.18
CA LEU A 233 11.87 -4.60 -5.13
C LEU A 233 10.35 -4.63 -5.34
N VAL A 234 9.93 -5.36 -6.36
CA VAL A 234 8.53 -5.63 -6.63
C VAL A 234 8.26 -7.10 -6.34
N ILE A 235 7.34 -7.35 -5.41
CA ILE A 235 6.88 -8.67 -5.01
C ILE A 235 5.49 -8.87 -5.62
N GLU A 236 5.38 -9.77 -6.60
CA GLU A 236 4.15 -10.05 -7.35
C GLU A 236 3.69 -11.51 -7.14
N GLN A 237 2.43 -11.78 -7.51
CA GLN A 237 1.84 -13.12 -7.52
C GLN A 237 1.84 -13.79 -6.14
N CYS A 238 1.40 -13.06 -5.12
CA CYS A 238 1.26 -13.63 -3.79
C CYS A 238 -0.05 -14.42 -3.66
N LYS A 239 -0.07 -15.44 -2.78
CA LYS A 239 -1.26 -16.27 -2.51
C LYS A 239 -2.47 -15.42 -2.08
N ASN A 240 -2.22 -14.42 -1.25
CA ASN A 240 -3.23 -13.48 -0.81
C ASN A 240 -3.08 -12.15 -1.57
N SER A 241 -3.87 -11.97 -2.62
CA SER A 241 -3.88 -10.71 -3.39
C SER A 241 -4.56 -9.54 -2.66
N ARG A 242 -4.79 -9.63 -1.34
CA ARG A 242 -5.52 -8.60 -0.57
C ARG A 242 -4.72 -7.31 -0.37
N ALA A 243 -3.40 -7.33 -0.57
CA ALA A 243 -2.57 -6.13 -0.52
C ALA A 243 -2.16 -5.73 -1.94
N VAL A 244 -2.38 -4.46 -2.27
CA VAL A 244 -2.18 -3.93 -3.62
C VAL A 244 -1.42 -2.62 -3.53
N THR A 245 -0.47 -2.42 -4.44
CA THR A 245 0.29 -1.18 -4.52
C THR A 245 -0.01 -0.47 -5.83
N ILE A 246 -0.47 0.79 -5.73
CA ILE A 246 -0.57 1.69 -6.87
C ILE A 246 0.77 2.41 -7.00
N PHE A 247 1.49 2.16 -8.10
CA PHE A 247 2.79 2.77 -8.35
C PHE A 247 2.66 3.94 -9.31
N ILE A 248 2.88 5.14 -8.80
CA ILE A 248 2.75 6.41 -9.54
C ILE A 248 4.13 6.87 -10.00
N ARG A 249 4.19 7.32 -11.25
CA ARG A 249 5.37 7.96 -11.84
C ARG A 249 5.07 9.40 -12.18
N GLY A 250 6.10 10.24 -12.19
CA GLY A 250 5.92 11.66 -12.52
C GLY A 250 7.24 12.39 -12.66
N GLY A 251 7.29 13.36 -13.56
CA GLY A 251 8.51 14.13 -13.83
C GLY A 251 8.93 15.03 -12.67
N ASN A 252 8.01 15.41 -11.79
CA ASN A 252 8.28 16.28 -10.64
C ASN A 252 7.63 15.71 -9.37
N LYS A 253 8.32 15.86 -8.24
CA LYS A 253 7.84 15.44 -6.92
C LYS A 253 6.49 16.10 -6.55
N MET A 254 6.30 17.38 -6.90
CA MET A 254 5.05 18.08 -6.64
C MET A 254 3.86 17.42 -7.36
N ILE A 255 4.07 16.98 -8.60
CA ILE A 255 3.03 16.30 -9.40
C ILE A 255 2.72 14.93 -8.79
N ILE A 256 3.71 14.21 -8.26
CA ILE A 256 3.52 12.90 -7.65
C ILE A 256 2.70 13.01 -6.36
N GLU A 257 3.02 13.95 -5.48
CA GLU A 257 2.27 14.13 -4.24
C GLU A 257 0.82 14.58 -4.52
N GLU A 258 0.63 15.45 -5.52
CA GLU A 258 -0.72 15.84 -5.95
C GLU A 258 -1.48 14.67 -6.61
N ALA A 259 -0.80 13.82 -7.38
CA ALA A 259 -1.39 12.61 -7.95
C ALA A 259 -1.74 11.57 -6.86
N LYS A 260 -0.90 11.38 -5.84
CA LYS A 260 -1.20 10.55 -4.67
C LYS A 260 -2.45 11.03 -3.96
N ARG A 261 -2.55 12.34 -3.71
CA ARG A 261 -3.74 12.95 -3.10
C ARG A 261 -4.98 12.77 -3.96
N SER A 262 -4.86 13.03 -5.26
CA SER A 262 -5.94 12.87 -6.23
C SER A 262 -6.47 11.43 -6.27
N LEU A 263 -5.58 10.44 -6.25
CA LEU A 263 -5.92 9.03 -6.19
C LEU A 263 -6.54 8.64 -4.86
N HIS A 264 -6.04 9.17 -3.74
CA HIS A 264 -6.64 8.91 -2.43
C HIS A 264 -8.13 9.33 -2.39
N ASP A 265 -8.46 10.50 -2.91
CA ASP A 265 -9.84 10.95 -2.99
C ASP A 265 -10.70 10.04 -3.89
N ALA A 266 -10.16 9.59 -5.02
CA ALA A 266 -10.85 8.65 -5.91
C ALA A 266 -11.09 7.29 -5.21
N LEU A 267 -10.11 6.77 -4.48
CA LEU A 267 -10.24 5.55 -3.67
C LEU A 267 -11.32 5.70 -2.59
N CYS A 268 -11.41 6.87 -1.95
CA CYS A 268 -12.45 7.19 -0.98
C CYS A 268 -13.85 7.21 -1.58
N VAL A 269 -14.02 7.80 -2.77
CA VAL A 269 -15.32 7.81 -3.45
C VAL A 269 -15.74 6.40 -3.88
N ILE A 270 -14.81 5.60 -4.42
CA ILE A 270 -15.11 4.20 -4.79
C ILE A 270 -15.46 3.38 -3.54
N ARG A 271 -14.76 3.58 -2.41
CA ARG A 271 -15.12 2.93 -1.13
C ARG A 271 -16.53 3.30 -0.69
N ASN A 272 -16.93 4.56 -0.81
CA ASN A 272 -18.28 4.99 -0.46
C ASN A 272 -19.32 4.27 -1.33
N LEU A 273 -19.06 4.12 -2.64
CA LEU A 273 -19.94 3.39 -3.54
C LEU A 273 -20.07 1.90 -3.17
N ILE A 274 -19.02 1.27 -2.65
CA ILE A 274 -19.06 -0.13 -2.21
C ILE A 274 -19.88 -0.29 -0.92
N ARG A 275 -19.79 0.70 -0.02
CA ARG A 275 -20.57 0.72 1.22
C ARG A 275 -22.04 1.01 0.95
N ASP A 276 -22.30 1.99 0.09
CA ASP A 276 -23.61 2.47 -0.28
C ASP A 276 -23.67 2.72 -1.79
N ASN A 277 -24.56 2.00 -2.47
CA ASN A 277 -24.68 1.99 -3.92
C ASN A 277 -25.39 3.23 -4.48
N ARG A 278 -25.76 4.19 -3.62
CA ARG A 278 -26.48 5.40 -4.01
C ARG A 278 -25.52 6.44 -4.58
N VAL A 279 -25.88 6.99 -5.74
CA VAL A 279 -25.19 8.11 -6.38
C VAL A 279 -26.15 9.27 -6.56
N VAL A 280 -25.61 10.48 -6.51
CA VAL A 280 -26.37 11.70 -6.80
C VAL A 280 -25.63 12.46 -7.89
N TYR A 281 -26.38 13.01 -8.83
CA TYR A 281 -25.82 13.83 -9.90
C TYR A 281 -25.44 15.21 -9.34
N GLY A 282 -24.13 15.41 -9.16
CA GLY A 282 -23.58 16.69 -8.70
C GLY A 282 -23.51 17.76 -9.80
N GLY A 283 -22.57 18.70 -9.64
CA GLY A 283 -22.40 19.81 -10.58
C GLY A 283 -23.43 20.93 -10.38
N GLY A 284 -23.94 21.09 -9.15
CA GLY A 284 -24.96 22.07 -8.79
C GLY A 284 -26.39 21.56 -8.91
N ALA A 285 -26.63 20.44 -9.60
CA ALA A 285 -27.98 19.91 -9.81
C ALA A 285 -28.62 19.41 -8.51
N ALA A 286 -27.86 18.65 -7.71
CA ALA A 286 -28.31 18.15 -6.41
C ALA A 286 -28.57 19.29 -5.42
N GLU A 287 -27.66 20.26 -5.39
CA GLU A 287 -27.70 21.41 -4.50
C GLU A 287 -28.92 22.31 -4.80
N ILE A 288 -29.15 22.66 -6.07
CA ILE A 288 -30.31 23.46 -6.50
C ILE A 288 -31.63 22.72 -6.25
N SER A 289 -31.67 21.41 -6.51
CA SER A 289 -32.89 20.62 -6.26
C SER A 289 -33.25 20.59 -4.77
N CYS A 290 -32.25 20.51 -3.88
CA CYS A 290 -32.44 20.61 -2.45
C CYS A 290 -32.84 22.03 -2.00
N ALA A 291 -32.25 23.08 -2.59
CA ALA A 291 -32.62 24.46 -2.31
C ALA A 291 -34.11 24.71 -2.60
N LEU A 292 -34.60 24.22 -3.75
CA LEU A 292 -36.00 24.35 -4.15
C LEU A 292 -36.93 23.60 -3.18
N ALA A 293 -36.59 22.36 -2.81
CA ALA A 293 -37.39 21.59 -1.86
C ALA A 293 -37.44 22.23 -0.46
N VAL A 294 -36.30 22.71 0.05
CA VAL A 294 -36.23 23.37 1.36
C VAL A 294 -36.98 24.70 1.36
N SER A 295 -36.92 25.47 0.25
CA SER A 295 -37.67 26.72 0.09
C SER A 295 -39.18 26.47 0.08
N GLN A 296 -39.64 25.44 -0.65
CA GLN A 296 -41.05 25.06 -0.70
C GLN A 296 -41.61 24.59 0.65
N GLU A 297 -40.79 23.91 1.46
CA GLU A 297 -41.14 23.54 2.84
C GLU A 297 -41.11 24.74 3.79
N ALA A 298 -40.24 25.72 3.55
CA ALA A 298 -40.21 26.96 4.31
C ALA A 298 -41.52 27.76 4.17
N ASP A 299 -42.13 27.75 2.98
CA ASP A 299 -43.42 28.41 2.72
C ASP A 299 -44.60 27.69 3.38
N GLN A 300 -44.52 26.37 3.57
CA GLN A 300 -45.54 25.58 4.27
C GLN A 300 -45.46 25.73 5.79
N CYS A 301 -44.30 26.11 6.33
CA CYS A 301 -44.06 26.25 7.76
C CYS A 301 -44.35 27.70 8.23
N PRO A 302 -45.46 27.97 8.96
CA PRO A 302 -45.79 29.33 9.43
C PRO A 302 -44.95 29.80 10.64
N THR A 303 -44.00 28.98 11.11
CA THR A 303 -43.21 29.26 12.32
C THR A 303 -41.99 30.14 12.01
N LEU A 304 -41.28 30.57 13.06
CA LEU A 304 -40.02 31.32 12.94
C LEU A 304 -38.92 30.54 12.19
N GLU A 305 -39.04 29.21 12.12
CA GLU A 305 -38.06 28.35 11.44
C GLU A 305 -37.99 28.60 9.93
N GLN A 306 -39.03 29.20 9.32
CA GLN A 306 -39.05 29.53 7.90
C GLN A 306 -37.84 30.38 7.48
N TYR A 307 -37.40 31.32 8.32
CA TYR A 307 -36.27 32.21 8.00
C TYR A 307 -34.95 31.44 8.02
N ALA A 308 -34.80 30.49 8.95
CA ALA A 308 -33.65 29.60 9.00
C ALA A 308 -33.64 28.62 7.82
N MET A 309 -34.81 28.16 7.37
CA MET A 309 -34.93 27.31 6.19
C MET A 309 -34.60 28.06 4.90
N ARG A 310 -35.09 29.30 4.72
CA ARG A 310 -34.73 30.15 3.58
C ARG A 310 -33.23 30.46 3.55
N ALA A 311 -32.65 30.86 4.69
CA ALA A 311 -31.20 31.09 4.77
C ALA A 311 -30.37 29.83 4.43
N PHE A 312 -30.87 28.64 4.76
CA PHE A 312 -30.24 27.38 4.36
C PHE A 312 -30.40 27.09 2.87
N ALA A 313 -31.56 27.37 2.27
CA ALA A 313 -31.78 27.23 0.84
C ALA A 313 -30.88 28.19 0.03
N ASP A 314 -30.82 29.46 0.44
CA ASP A 314 -29.94 30.46 -0.17
C ASP A 314 -28.46 30.04 -0.08
N ALA A 315 -28.06 29.40 1.04
CA ALA A 315 -26.71 28.89 1.22
C ALA A 315 -26.38 27.67 0.33
N LEU A 316 -27.38 26.93 -0.16
CA LEU A 316 -27.18 25.82 -1.10
C LEU A 316 -26.98 26.30 -2.55
N GLU A 317 -27.32 27.55 -2.86
CA GLU A 317 -27.15 28.14 -4.20
C GLU A 317 -25.74 28.73 -4.43
N VAL A 318 -24.89 28.76 -3.40
CA VAL A 318 -23.50 29.28 -3.43
C VAL A 318 -22.54 28.22 -3.93
#